data_AF-A0A1Q5T126-F1
#
_entry.id   AF-A0A1Q5T126-F1
#
_cell.length_a   1.000
_cell.length_b   1.000
_cell.length_c   1.000
_cell.angle_alpha   90.00
_cell.angle_beta   90.00
_cell.angle_gamma   90.00
#
_symmetry.space_group_name_H-M   'P 1'
#
loop_
_entity.id
_entity.type
_entity.pdbx_description
1 polymer ?
#
loop_
_entity_poly.entity_id
_entity_poly.type
_entity_poly.pdbx_seq_one_letter_code
_entity_poly.pdbx_strand_id
1 'polypeptide(L)' 'MPLVTADGSPDILHRDVVVIGGGASGAYAAVRLRDDFNKSIALIEQQSILVTLLQIDRTVGEY' A
#
# COMPACT_ATOMS: atom_id res chain seq x y z
N MET A 1 20.76 -21.13 -16.79
CA MET A 1 19.82 -20.19 -16.13
C MET A 1 18.73 -19.87 -17.14
N PRO A 2 17.46 -20.26 -16.95
CA PRO A 2 16.41 -19.85 -17.87
C PRO A 2 16.13 -18.35 -17.65
N LEU A 3 16.03 -17.61 -18.75
CA LEU A 3 15.61 -16.21 -18.76
C LEU A 3 14.08 -16.20 -18.59
N VAL A 4 13.58 -15.78 -17.42
CA VAL A 4 12.14 -15.53 -17.27
C VAL A 4 11.82 -14.32 -18.15
N THR A 5 10.96 -14.53 -19.14
CA THR A 5 10.51 -13.43 -20.02
C THR A 5 9.30 -12.83 -19.32
N ALA A 6 9.31 -11.51 -19.08
CA ALA A 6 8.14 -10.84 -18.54
C ALA A 6 6.99 -11.03 -19.54
N ASP A 7 5.99 -11.78 -19.11
CA ASP A 7 4.72 -11.86 -19.80
C ASP A 7 4.11 -10.45 -19.78
N GLY A 8 3.80 -9.91 -20.96
CA GLY A 8 3.26 -8.57 -21.11
C GLY A 8 1.80 -8.43 -20.67
N SER A 9 1.23 -9.46 -20.03
CA SER A 9 -0.09 -9.36 -19.43
C SER A 9 -0.07 -8.35 -18.28
N PRO A 10 -1.16 -7.58 -18.10
CA PRO A 10 -1.26 -6.67 -16.98
C PRO A 10 -1.29 -7.46 -15.66
N ASP A 11 -0.45 -7.06 -14.71
CA ASP A 11 -0.50 -7.60 -13.34
C ASP A 11 -1.67 -6.96 -12.58
N ILE A 12 -2.81 -7.67 -12.56
CA ILE A 12 -4.09 -7.17 -12.02
C ILE A 12 -4.37 -7.82 -10.67
N LEU A 13 -4.55 -6.97 -9.64
CA LEU A 13 -4.95 -7.39 -8.31
C LEU A 13 -6.46 -7.20 -8.10
N HIS A 14 -7.19 -8.31 -7.88
CA HIS A 14 -8.63 -8.28 -7.57
C HIS A 14 -8.89 -8.34 -6.06
N ARG A 15 -9.61 -7.35 -5.53
CA ARG A 15 -10.02 -7.23 -4.12
C ARG A 15 -11.39 -6.57 -4.01
N ASP A 16 -12.08 -6.83 -2.89
CA ASP A 16 -13.36 -6.18 -2.60
C ASP A 16 -13.17 -4.68 -2.32
N VAL A 17 -12.07 -4.32 -1.65
CA VAL A 17 -11.74 -2.95 -1.30
C VAL A 17 -10.25 -2.67 -1.49
N VAL A 18 -9.95 -1.50 -2.07
CA VAL A 18 -8.59 -0.94 -2.14
C VAL A 18 -8.52 0.26 -1.20
N VAL A 19 -7.55 0.26 -0.28
CA VAL A 19 -7.22 1.37 0.60
C VAL A 19 -5.91 1.98 0.13
N ILE A 20 -5.93 3.28 -0.19
CA ILE A 20 -4.73 4.04 -0.60
C ILE A 20 -4.26 4.87 0.58
N GLY A 21 -2.99 4.70 0.97
CA GLY A 21 -2.36 5.29 2.14
C GLY A 21 -2.34 4.35 3.33
N GLY A 22 -1.15 3.95 3.76
CA GLY A 22 -0.87 3.03 4.87
C GLY A 22 -0.61 3.71 6.22
N GLY A 23 -0.96 5.00 6.36
CA GLY A 23 -0.91 5.73 7.62
C GLY A 23 -1.88 5.17 8.68
N ALA A 24 -1.94 5.78 9.86
CA ALA A 24 -2.72 5.25 10.98
C ALA A 24 -4.21 5.02 10.63
N SER A 25 -4.84 5.97 9.92
CA SER A 25 -6.23 5.87 9.48
C SER A 25 -6.43 4.75 8.44
N GLY A 26 -5.58 4.67 7.42
CA GLY A 26 -5.70 3.69 6.34
C GLY A 26 -5.42 2.26 6.81
N ALA A 27 -4.39 2.07 7.64
CA ALA A 27 -4.12 0.78 8.27
C ALA A 27 -5.28 0.34 9.18
N TYR A 28 -5.80 1.26 10.01
CA TYR A 28 -6.95 0.97 10.87
C TYR A 28 -8.20 0.59 10.06
N ALA A 29 -8.53 1.36 9.03
CA ALA A 29 -9.66 1.08 8.16
C ALA A 29 -9.52 -0.28 7.47
N ALA A 30 -8.34 -0.61 6.94
CA ALA A 30 -8.09 -1.90 6.29
C ALA A 30 -8.30 -3.09 7.25
N VAL A 31 -7.83 -2.95 8.51
CA VAL A 31 -8.04 -3.98 9.53
C VAL A 31 -9.53 -4.14 9.85
N ARG A 32 -10.27 -3.05 10.09
CA ARG A 32 -11.71 -3.12 10.40
C ARG A 32 -12.52 -3.70 9.24
N LEU A 33 -12.22 -3.31 8.01
CA LEU A 33 -12.91 -3.84 6.82
C LEU A 33 -12.68 -5.34 6.64
N ARG A 34 -11.47 -5.82 6.94
CA ARG A 34 -11.15 -7.24 6.91
C ARG A 34 -11.84 -7.98 8.05
N ASP A 35 -11.72 -7.50 9.28
CA ASP A 35 -12.09 -8.25 10.48
C ASP A 35 -13.60 -8.18 10.78
N ASP A 36 -14.23 -7.01 10.60
CA ASP A 36 -15.66 -6.83 10.90
C ASP A 36 -16.57 -7.24 9.73
N PHE A 37 -16.08 -7.06 8.50
CA PHE A 37 -16.89 -7.23 7.29
C PHE A 37 -16.42 -8.38 6.39
N ASN A 38 -15.39 -9.12 6.81
CA ASN A 38 -14.82 -10.27 6.10
C ASN A 38 -14.52 -9.96 4.61
N LYS A 39 -14.01 -8.75 4.34
CA LYS A 39 -13.66 -8.30 2.99
C LYS A 39 -12.19 -8.58 2.67
N SER A 40 -11.92 -8.92 1.41
CA SER A 40 -10.56 -8.98 0.89
C SER A 40 -10.06 -7.56 0.57
N ILE A 41 -8.92 -7.18 1.14
CA ILE A 41 -8.41 -5.80 1.07
C ILE A 41 -7.04 -5.76 0.39
N ALA A 42 -6.81 -4.76 -0.45
CA ALA A 42 -5.47 -4.31 -0.84
C ALA A 42 -5.17 -2.98 -0.16
N LEU A 43 -4.07 -2.91 0.60
CA LEU A 43 -3.55 -1.67 1.15
C LEU A 43 -2.33 -1.24 0.33
N ILE A 44 -2.38 -0.06 -0.26
CA ILE A 44 -1.30 0.48 -1.11
C ILE A 44 -0.71 1.70 -0.42
N GLU A 45 0.60 1.66 -0.17
CA GLU A 45 1.39 2.77 0.35
C GLU A 45 2.56 3.03 -0.61
N GLN A 46 2.83 4.30 -0.89
CA GLN A 46 3.91 4.69 -1.79
C GLN A 46 5.28 4.43 -1.14
N GLN A 47 5.37 4.60 0.18
CA GLN A 47 6.59 4.37 0.93
C GLN A 47 6.76 2.89 1.28
N SER A 48 8.00 2.42 1.40
CA SER A 48 8.27 1.06 1.90
C SER A 48 8.05 0.91 3.41
N ILE A 49 7.48 1.94 4.07
CA ILE A 49 7.14 1.97 5.49
C ILE A 49 5.63 2.20 5.65
N LEU A 50 5.02 1.44 6.57
CA LEU A 50 3.63 1.62 7.01
C LEU A 50 3.61 2.51 8.26
N VAL A 51 2.45 3.09 8.55
CA VAL A 51 2.22 4.05 9.64
C VAL A 51 2.92 5.39 9.39
N THR A 52 2.34 6.46 9.93
CA THR A 52 2.92 7.79 9.89
C THR A 52 3.99 7.91 10.98
N LEU A 53 5.26 8.06 10.60
CA LEU A 53 6.18 8.89 11.38
C LEU A 53 5.80 10.35 11.12
N LEU A 54 5.81 11.21 12.15
CA LEU A 54 5.85 12.66 11.96
C LEU A 54 7.05 12.94 11.05
N GLN A 55 6.81 13.07 9.74
CA GLN A 55 7.80 13.56 8.81
C GLN A 55 7.94 15.04 9.12
N ILE A 56 8.76 15.33 10.14
CA ILE A 56 9.23 16.69 10.40
C ILE A 56 10.08 17.04 9.19
N ASP A 57 9.42 17.75 8.27
CA ASP A 57 9.91 18.49 7.13
C ASP A 57 11.27 18.04 6.55
N ARG A 58 11.23 17.32 5.42
CA ARG A 58 12.39 17.22 4.52
C ARG A 58 12.46 18.48 3.65
N THR A 59 12.71 19.64 4.27
CA THR A 59 13.27 20.80 3.56
C THR A 59 14.72 20.98 4.02
N VAL A 60 15.60 20.17 3.46
CA VAL A 60 17.01 20.54 3.25
C VAL A 60 17.23 20.22 1.77
N GLY A 61 17.06 21.19 0.87
CA GLY A 61 18.00 22.27 0.69
C GLY A 61 19.02 21.80 -0.33
N GLU A 62 18.65 21.86 -1.61
CA GLU A 62 19.58 21.71 -2.74
C GLU A 62 20.65 22.81 -2.61
N TYR A 63 21.91 22.40 -2.45
CA TYR A 63 23.11 23.21 -2.65
C TYR A 63 24.15 22.37 -3.37
#